data_AF-A0A6H2A5D7-F1
#
_entry.id   AF-A0A6H2A5D7-F1
#
_cell.length_a   1.000
_cell.length_b   1.000
_cell.length_c   1.000
_cell.angle_alpha   90.00
_cell.angle_beta   90.00
_cell.angle_gamma   90.00
#
_symmetry.space_group_name_H-M   'P 1'
#
loop_
_entity.id
_entity.type
_entity.pdbx_description
1 polymer ?
#
loop_
_entity_poly.entity_id
_entity_poly.type
_entity_poly.pdbx_seq_one_letter_code
_entity_poly.pdbx_strand_id
1 'polypeptide(L)'
;MRTTTNKKSSWWISPQVELRLRTSLLKTYLRCPAQCYFRYFKGLIVLPRSYATMGSCTHEVAQYSNEHKLRRGKTPKLSVLQDVFHEKFKVSRHQTWWTKDEKPNKLETEGTDGIVPAYREKIGIVVEPKYVEESFELSIPESNVIITGTLDLVETSDLIRDLKTKSRAPNWMEAIKSFQGKSYRAGYRSKFKKRPKGFILDYIVRKKVPVVSSSGLIKDKEEDTLEFLQIARNVTMGIRKGCFSPNREMNYFCSPNSCGFWDICNKGAWRDISPFIKVFGKNTLEKEDKGED
;
A
#
# COMPACT_ATOMS: atom_id res chain seq x y z
N MET A 1 -49.31 -24.18 19.15
CA MET A 1 -48.45 -23.37 18.25
C MET A 1 -47.02 -23.45 18.77
N ARG A 2 -46.13 -24.16 18.08
CA ARG A 2 -44.68 -24.18 18.38
C ARG A 2 -44.03 -23.04 17.61
N THR A 3 -43.63 -21.98 18.29
CA THR A 3 -42.76 -20.93 17.74
C THR A 3 -41.31 -21.35 17.97
N THR A 4 -40.70 -21.92 16.94
CA THR A 4 -39.25 -22.13 16.88
C THR A 4 -38.56 -20.77 16.80
N THR A 5 -37.97 -20.32 17.89
CA THR A 5 -37.05 -19.17 17.92
C THR A 5 -35.77 -19.55 17.18
N ASN A 6 -35.65 -18.98 15.99
CA ASN A 6 -34.49 -19.08 15.12
C ASN A 6 -33.27 -18.47 15.82
N LYS A 7 -32.29 -19.28 16.25
CA LYS A 7 -30.99 -18.82 16.75
C LYS A 7 -30.30 -18.03 15.64
N LYS A 8 -30.41 -16.69 15.68
CA LYS A 8 -29.62 -15.81 14.83
C LYS A 8 -28.19 -15.83 15.34
N SER A 9 -27.34 -16.62 14.68
CA SER A 9 -25.88 -16.52 14.80
C SER A 9 -25.47 -15.07 14.56
N SER A 10 -25.11 -14.36 15.62
CA SER A 10 -24.78 -12.95 15.56
C SER A 10 -23.30 -12.83 15.20
N TRP A 11 -23.02 -12.57 13.91
CA TRP A 11 -21.67 -12.57 13.32
C TRP A 11 -20.87 -11.29 13.65
N TRP A 12 -20.96 -10.76 14.88
CA TRP A 12 -20.28 -9.53 15.25
C TRP A 12 -18.91 -9.81 15.87
N ILE A 13 -17.88 -9.14 15.38
CA ILE A 13 -16.60 -9.03 16.10
C ILE A 13 -16.79 -7.98 17.18
N SER A 14 -16.55 -8.36 18.44
CA SER A 14 -16.65 -7.43 19.56
C SER A 14 -15.77 -6.19 19.30
N PRO A 15 -16.26 -4.96 19.55
CA PRO A 15 -15.50 -3.73 19.38
C PRO A 15 -14.21 -3.68 20.24
N GLN A 16 -14.03 -4.63 21.16
CA GLN A 16 -12.91 -4.76 22.10
C GLN A 16 -11.62 -5.34 21.49
N VAL A 17 -11.65 -5.97 20.31
CA VAL A 17 -10.43 -6.52 19.69
C VAL A 17 -9.65 -5.41 18.96
N GLU A 18 -8.38 -5.22 19.34
CA GLU A 18 -7.45 -4.35 18.63
C GLU A 18 -7.21 -4.85 17.20
N LEU A 19 -7.40 -3.97 16.22
CA LEU A 19 -7.08 -4.24 14.83
C LEU A 19 -5.88 -3.41 14.39
N ARG A 20 -4.80 -4.08 13.99
CA ARG A 20 -3.63 -3.45 13.39
C ARG A 20 -3.71 -3.57 11.88
N LEU A 21 -3.92 -2.47 11.18
CA LEU A 21 -4.14 -2.45 9.72
C LEU A 21 -3.03 -1.67 9.03
N ARG A 22 -2.48 -2.22 7.94
CA ARG A 22 -1.53 -1.48 7.08
C ARG A 22 -2.26 -0.53 6.14
N THR A 23 -1.66 0.62 5.82
CA THR A 23 -2.20 1.57 4.82
C THR A 23 -2.45 0.91 3.46
N SER A 24 -1.60 -0.04 3.05
CA SER A 24 -1.77 -0.83 1.82
C SER A 24 -2.99 -1.75 1.85
N LEU A 25 -3.37 -2.28 3.02
CA LEU A 25 -4.59 -3.05 3.22
C LEU A 25 -5.82 -2.14 3.03
N LEU A 26 -5.83 -0.96 3.66
CA LEU A 26 -6.91 0.02 3.48
C LEU A 26 -7.10 0.37 2.00
N LYS A 27 -6.01 0.69 1.29
CA LYS A 27 -6.03 0.98 -0.15
C LYS A 27 -6.56 -0.20 -0.97
N THR A 28 -6.21 -1.44 -0.59
CA THR A 28 -6.70 -2.65 -1.27
C THR A 28 -8.20 -2.83 -1.05
N TYR A 29 -8.69 -2.60 0.17
CA TYR A 29 -10.12 -2.68 0.49
C TYR A 29 -10.93 -1.64 -0.29
N LEU A 30 -10.46 -0.38 -0.34
CA LEU A 30 -11.09 0.69 -1.11
C LEU A 30 -11.15 0.39 -2.61
N ARG A 31 -10.16 -0.31 -3.16
CA ARG A 31 -10.18 -0.78 -4.55
C ARG A 31 -11.21 -1.90 -4.76
N CYS A 32 -11.13 -2.94 -3.94
CA CYS A 32 -12.07 -4.06 -3.98
C CYS A 32 -12.01 -4.85 -2.65
N PRO A 33 -13.10 -4.87 -1.85
CA PRO A 33 -13.13 -5.60 -0.58
C PRO A 33 -12.85 -7.10 -0.74
N ALA A 34 -13.34 -7.75 -1.80
CA ALA A 34 -13.02 -9.15 -2.08
C ALA A 34 -11.52 -9.39 -2.32
N GLN A 35 -10.81 -8.49 -3.01
CA GLN A 35 -9.35 -8.63 -3.18
C GLN A 35 -8.62 -8.50 -1.84
N CYS A 36 -9.07 -7.58 -0.99
CA CYS A 36 -8.54 -7.43 0.37
C CYS A 36 -8.74 -8.73 1.16
N TYR A 37 -9.93 -9.32 1.08
CA TYR A 37 -10.25 -10.58 1.72
C TYR A 37 -9.32 -11.72 1.29
N PHE A 38 -9.21 -11.95 -0.02
CA PHE A 38 -8.37 -13.01 -0.56
C PHE A 38 -6.90 -12.85 -0.15
N ARG A 39 -6.37 -11.62 -0.26
CA ARG A 39 -4.96 -11.35 0.02
C ARG A 39 -4.62 -11.46 1.51
N TYR A 40 -5.39 -10.79 2.37
CA TYR A 40 -4.98 -10.57 3.76
C TYR A 40 -5.62 -11.54 4.75
N PHE A 41 -6.78 -12.12 4.42
CA PHE A 41 -7.50 -12.99 5.35
C PHE A 41 -7.54 -14.46 4.88
N LYS A 42 -7.60 -14.72 3.57
CA LYS A 42 -7.35 -16.08 3.03
C LYS A 42 -5.87 -16.37 2.76
N GLY A 43 -4.98 -15.37 2.86
CA GLY A 43 -3.55 -15.54 2.65
C GLY A 43 -3.16 -15.89 1.21
N LEU A 44 -4.03 -15.65 0.23
CA LEU A 44 -3.77 -16.01 -1.16
C LEU A 44 -2.75 -15.06 -1.79
N ILE A 45 -1.74 -15.66 -2.42
CA ILE A 45 -0.66 -14.93 -3.09
C ILE A 45 -0.90 -14.94 -4.60
N VAL A 46 -0.96 -13.74 -5.16
CA VAL A 46 -0.96 -13.51 -6.61
C VAL A 46 0.37 -12.88 -6.96
N LEU A 47 1.04 -13.41 -7.97
CA LEU A 47 2.28 -12.85 -8.45
C LEU A 47 2.06 -11.43 -9.00
N PRO A 48 2.90 -10.45 -8.64
CA PRO A 48 2.84 -9.09 -9.18
C PRO A 48 2.99 -9.09 -10.71
N ARG A 49 2.37 -8.09 -11.35
CA ARG A 49 2.59 -7.79 -12.77
C ARG A 49 3.95 -7.09 -12.95
N SER A 50 4.49 -7.16 -14.17
CA SER A 50 5.77 -6.55 -14.56
C SER A 50 5.96 -5.09 -14.08
N TYR A 51 4.93 -4.25 -14.16
CA TYR A 51 5.00 -2.85 -13.72
C TYR A 51 5.20 -2.71 -12.21
N ALA A 52 4.67 -3.64 -11.40
CA ALA A 52 4.86 -3.64 -9.95
C ALA A 52 6.27 -4.11 -9.61
N THR A 53 6.82 -5.08 -10.37
CA THR A 53 8.22 -5.51 -10.27
C THR A 53 9.16 -4.34 -10.56
N MET A 54 8.97 -3.61 -11.67
CA MET A 54 9.73 -2.40 -11.98
C MET A 54 9.69 -1.37 -10.85
N GLY A 55 8.49 -1.09 -10.33
CA GLY A 55 8.32 -0.17 -9.21
C GLY A 55 9.10 -0.62 -7.98
N SER A 56 8.97 -1.90 -7.59
CA SER A 56 9.66 -2.45 -6.41
C SER A 56 11.18 -2.42 -6.54
N CYS A 57 11.74 -2.73 -7.70
CA CYS A 57 13.19 -2.65 -7.94
C CYS A 57 13.67 -1.20 -7.89
N THR A 58 12.87 -0.26 -8.40
CA THR A 58 13.20 1.17 -8.34
C THR A 58 13.14 1.72 -6.91
N HIS A 59 12.16 1.29 -6.09
CA HIS A 59 12.09 1.66 -4.68
C HIS A 59 13.29 1.12 -3.89
N GLU A 60 13.74 -0.12 -4.16
CA GLU A 60 14.94 -0.70 -3.54
C GLU A 60 16.19 0.16 -3.81
N VAL A 61 16.37 0.60 -5.07
CA VAL A 61 17.44 1.51 -5.45
C VAL A 61 17.35 2.84 -4.70
N ALA A 62 16.15 3.39 -4.59
CA ALA A 62 15.93 4.65 -3.91
C ALA A 62 16.23 4.55 -2.40
N GLN A 63 15.72 3.50 -1.75
CA GLN A 63 16.00 3.17 -0.36
C GLN A 63 17.51 3.06 -0.12
N TYR A 64 18.20 2.19 -0.88
CA TYR A 64 19.64 2.01 -0.74
C TYR A 64 20.40 3.32 -0.92
N SER A 65 20.04 4.10 -1.94
CA SER A 65 20.64 5.41 -2.21
C SER A 65 20.46 6.38 -1.04
N ASN A 66 19.24 6.48 -0.50
CA ASN A 66 18.90 7.40 0.58
C ASN A 66 19.57 6.99 1.89
N GLU A 67 19.56 5.70 2.22
CA GLU A 67 20.27 5.17 3.38
C GLU A 67 21.79 5.38 3.29
N HIS A 68 22.37 5.13 2.11
CA HIS A 68 23.80 5.38 1.90
C HIS A 68 24.13 6.86 2.07
N LYS A 69 23.31 7.75 1.50
CA LYS A 69 23.50 9.19 1.63
C LYS A 69 23.31 9.67 3.06
N LEU A 70 22.34 9.14 3.80
CA LEU A 70 22.16 9.43 5.24
C LEU A 70 23.41 9.04 6.05
N ARG A 71 24.02 7.88 5.77
CA ARG A 71 25.21 7.39 6.49
C ARG A 71 26.53 8.01 6.05
N ARG A 72 26.67 8.39 4.78
CA ARG A 72 27.97 8.78 4.17
C ARG A 72 28.00 10.21 3.66
N GLY A 73 26.90 10.94 3.71
CA GLY A 73 26.77 12.32 3.22
C GLY A 73 26.79 12.46 1.69
N LYS A 74 26.89 11.37 0.93
CA LYS A 74 27.01 11.38 -0.54
C LYS A 74 26.17 10.31 -1.20
N THR A 75 25.62 10.61 -2.37
CA THR A 75 24.89 9.66 -3.20
C THR A 75 25.85 8.58 -3.76
N PRO A 76 25.45 7.29 -3.80
CA PRO A 76 26.28 6.24 -4.40
C PRO A 76 26.68 6.52 -5.86
N LYS A 77 27.71 5.80 -6.33
CA LYS A 77 28.06 5.75 -7.76
C LYS A 77 26.91 5.10 -8.56
N LEU A 78 26.77 5.49 -9.83
CA LEU A 78 25.72 4.96 -10.70
C LEU A 78 25.78 3.43 -10.81
N SER A 79 26.97 2.87 -11.04
CA SER A 79 27.16 1.42 -11.16
C SER A 79 26.64 0.66 -9.94
N VAL A 80 26.88 1.17 -8.73
CA VAL A 80 26.39 0.55 -7.49
C VAL A 80 24.86 0.53 -7.45
N LEU A 81 24.20 1.60 -7.89
CA LEU A 81 22.73 1.62 -7.96
C LEU A 81 22.18 0.70 -9.03
N GLN A 82 22.89 0.54 -10.15
CA GLN A 82 22.56 -0.41 -11.21
C GLN A 82 22.67 -1.85 -10.71
N ASP A 83 23.71 -2.18 -9.94
CA ASP A 83 23.89 -3.49 -9.31
C ASP A 83 22.73 -3.80 -8.33
N VAL A 84 22.34 -2.82 -7.50
CA VAL A 84 21.19 -2.97 -6.58
C VAL A 84 19.91 -3.27 -7.35
N PHE A 85 19.67 -2.58 -8.47
CA PHE A 85 18.52 -2.86 -9.33
C PHE A 85 18.59 -4.27 -9.90
N HIS A 86 19.74 -4.65 -10.48
CA HIS A 86 19.96 -5.95 -11.11
C HIS A 86 19.70 -7.11 -10.13
N GLU A 87 20.29 -7.05 -8.93
CA GLU A 87 20.13 -8.10 -7.92
C GLU A 87 18.67 -8.22 -7.45
N LYS A 88 18.00 -7.08 -7.21
CA LYS A 88 16.57 -7.10 -6.86
C LYS A 88 15.72 -7.66 -8.00
N PHE A 89 16.03 -7.30 -9.23
CA PHE A 89 15.31 -7.76 -10.40
C PHE A 89 15.49 -9.26 -10.65
N LYS A 90 16.71 -9.79 -10.46
CA LYS A 90 17.05 -11.21 -10.59
C LYS A 90 16.20 -12.09 -9.68
N VAL A 91 15.91 -11.65 -8.46
CA VAL A 91 14.98 -12.36 -7.57
C VAL A 91 13.53 -12.14 -8.02
N SER A 92 13.16 -10.90 -8.28
CA SER A 92 11.76 -10.51 -8.53
C SER A 92 11.21 -11.06 -9.85
N ARG A 93 12.05 -11.28 -10.87
CA ARG A 93 11.64 -11.80 -12.18
C ARG A 93 11.01 -13.20 -12.10
N HIS A 94 11.47 -14.04 -11.16
CA HIS A 94 10.90 -15.37 -10.92
C HIS A 94 9.57 -15.31 -10.17
N GLN A 95 9.30 -14.20 -9.48
CA GLN A 95 8.08 -13.94 -8.73
C GLN A 95 7.16 -12.96 -9.47
N THR A 96 7.29 -12.85 -10.78
CA THR A 96 6.50 -11.92 -11.60
C THR A 96 5.57 -12.70 -12.52
N TRP A 97 4.31 -12.28 -12.59
CA TRP A 97 3.40 -12.74 -13.62
C TRP A 97 3.68 -11.99 -14.92
N TRP A 98 4.29 -12.70 -15.86
CA TRP A 98 4.58 -12.22 -17.22
C TRP A 98 3.44 -12.58 -18.19
N THR A 99 3.06 -11.67 -19.08
CA THR A 99 2.29 -12.04 -20.29
C THR A 99 3.23 -12.60 -21.36
N LYS A 100 2.65 -13.26 -22.37
CA LYS A 100 3.38 -13.83 -23.51
C LYS A 100 4.26 -12.80 -24.24
N ASP A 101 3.83 -11.53 -24.28
CA ASP A 101 4.53 -10.47 -25.01
C ASP A 101 5.58 -9.74 -24.18
N GLU A 102 5.62 -9.96 -22.86
CA GLU A 102 6.56 -9.28 -21.98
C GLU A 102 7.92 -9.97 -21.98
N LYS A 103 8.98 -9.19 -22.21
CA LYS A 103 10.37 -9.68 -22.21
C LYS A 103 11.08 -9.23 -20.94
N PRO A 104 11.42 -10.13 -19.99
CA PRO A 104 12.05 -9.76 -18.72
C PRO A 104 13.35 -8.96 -18.91
N ASN A 105 14.24 -9.42 -19.80
CA ASN A 105 15.52 -8.74 -20.05
C ASN A 105 15.31 -7.31 -20.57
N LYS A 106 14.25 -7.05 -21.34
CA LYS A 106 13.93 -5.68 -21.79
C LYS A 106 13.53 -4.79 -20.62
N LEU A 107 12.77 -5.32 -19.67
CA LEU A 107 12.36 -4.59 -18.46
C LEU A 107 13.57 -4.32 -17.55
N GLU A 108 14.49 -5.26 -17.47
CA GLU A 108 15.74 -5.14 -16.73
C GLU A 108 16.64 -4.03 -17.30
N THR A 109 16.87 -4.03 -18.61
CA THR A 109 17.61 -2.98 -19.33
C THR A 109 16.93 -1.62 -19.15
N GLU A 110 15.60 -1.56 -19.29
CA GLU A 110 14.84 -0.31 -19.07
C GLU A 110 15.08 0.27 -17.67
N GLY A 111 15.11 -0.60 -16.65
CA GLY A 111 15.37 -0.20 -15.27
C GLY A 111 16.80 0.26 -15.05
N THR A 112 17.76 -0.59 -15.45
CA THR A 112 19.20 -0.41 -15.19
C THR A 112 19.80 0.74 -15.98
N ASP A 113 19.44 0.88 -17.26
CA ASP A 113 20.06 1.86 -18.16
C ASP A 113 19.22 3.13 -18.33
N GLY A 114 17.95 3.10 -17.92
CA GLY A 114 17.04 4.23 -18.01
C GLY A 114 16.66 4.79 -16.63
N ILE A 115 15.92 3.99 -15.86
CA ILE A 115 15.27 4.46 -14.62
C ILE A 115 16.30 4.82 -13.54
N VAL A 116 17.31 3.98 -13.34
CA VAL A 116 18.34 4.18 -12.31
C VAL A 116 19.17 5.45 -12.54
N PRO A 117 19.72 5.70 -13.76
CA PRO A 117 20.38 6.97 -14.07
C PRO A 117 19.46 8.17 -13.85
N ALA A 118 18.23 8.12 -14.37
CA ALA A 118 17.26 9.22 -14.23
C ALA A 118 16.93 9.52 -12.77
N TYR A 119 16.73 8.47 -11.95
CA TYR A 119 16.56 8.61 -10.51
C TYR A 119 17.75 9.31 -9.87
N ARG A 120 18.96 8.79 -10.10
CA ARG A 120 20.18 9.30 -9.45
C ARG A 120 20.40 10.77 -9.77
N GLU A 121 20.34 11.12 -11.06
CA GLU A 121 20.68 12.47 -11.54
C GLU A 121 19.65 13.53 -11.13
N LYS A 122 18.36 13.18 -11.11
CA LYS A 122 17.29 14.17 -10.93
C LYS A 122 16.68 14.16 -9.52
N ILE A 123 16.78 13.05 -8.79
CA ILE A 123 16.19 12.88 -7.46
C ILE A 123 17.29 12.58 -6.44
N GLY A 124 18.00 11.46 -6.59
CA GLY A 124 18.91 10.92 -5.58
C GLY A 124 20.09 11.84 -5.21
N ILE A 125 20.55 12.69 -6.13
CA ILE A 125 21.57 13.71 -5.84
C ILE A 125 20.98 14.89 -5.06
N VAL A 126 19.74 15.28 -5.35
CA VAL A 126 19.11 16.50 -4.80
C VAL A 126 18.55 16.29 -3.40
N VAL A 127 17.98 15.12 -3.12
CA VAL A 127 17.29 14.87 -1.85
C VAL A 127 18.23 14.83 -0.65
N GLU A 128 17.82 15.38 0.48
CA GLU A 128 18.61 15.36 1.73
C GLU A 128 17.92 14.50 2.78
N PRO A 129 18.24 13.20 2.87
CA PRO A 129 17.52 12.29 3.76
C PRO A 129 17.78 12.60 5.24
N LYS A 130 16.70 12.53 6.02
CA LYS A 130 16.70 12.57 7.49
C LYS A 130 16.19 11.25 8.07
N TYR A 131 15.09 10.73 7.50
CA TYR A 131 14.57 9.40 7.80
C TYR A 131 14.29 8.66 6.49
N VAL A 132 14.58 7.36 6.46
CA VAL A 132 14.41 6.48 5.28
C VAL A 132 13.68 5.23 5.75
N GLU A 133 12.63 4.84 5.02
CA GLU A 133 11.76 3.71 5.40
C GLU A 133 11.27 3.78 6.87
N GLU A 134 10.84 4.97 7.28
CA GLU A 134 10.49 5.22 8.68
C GLU A 134 9.07 4.74 9.00
N SER A 135 8.95 3.77 9.89
CA SER A 135 7.65 3.22 10.28
C SER A 135 6.87 4.21 11.14
N PHE A 136 5.54 4.20 11.03
CA PHE A 136 4.68 4.97 11.91
C PHE A 136 3.45 4.17 12.33
N GLU A 137 2.90 4.60 13.46
CA GLU A 137 1.63 4.11 14.00
C GLU A 137 0.69 5.29 14.22
N LEU A 138 -0.57 5.09 13.87
CA LEU A 138 -1.64 6.07 14.02
C LEU A 138 -2.85 5.38 14.63
N SER A 139 -3.09 5.67 15.91
CA SER A 139 -4.30 5.23 16.59
C SER A 139 -5.50 6.03 16.09
N ILE A 140 -6.59 5.35 15.74
CA ILE A 140 -7.85 6.02 15.40
C ILE A 140 -8.62 6.21 16.71
N PRO A 141 -8.91 7.46 17.15
CA PRO A 141 -9.60 7.71 18.41
C PRO A 141 -10.91 6.93 18.54
N GLU A 142 -11.19 6.46 19.76
CA GLU A 142 -12.42 5.74 20.11
C GLU A 142 -12.67 4.48 19.26
N SER A 143 -11.61 3.95 18.67
CA SER A 143 -11.63 2.67 17.99
C SER A 143 -10.38 1.91 18.39
N ASN A 144 -10.53 0.65 18.78
CA ASN A 144 -9.39 -0.24 19.03
C ASN A 144 -8.72 -0.59 17.69
N VAL A 145 -8.17 0.41 17.00
CA VAL A 145 -7.63 0.32 15.64
C VAL A 145 -6.37 1.14 15.56
N ILE A 146 -5.29 0.49 15.13
CA ILE A 146 -3.99 1.10 14.88
C ILE A 146 -3.67 0.95 13.41
N ILE A 147 -3.49 2.08 12.73
CA ILE A 147 -3.04 2.13 11.35
C ILE A 147 -1.52 2.20 11.32
N THR A 148 -0.91 1.31 10.56
CA THR A 148 0.54 1.20 10.40
C THR A 148 0.95 1.54 8.98
N GLY A 149 2.09 2.18 8.81
CA GLY A 149 2.65 2.49 7.51
C GLY A 149 4.15 2.79 7.61
N THR A 150 4.74 3.10 6.46
CA THR A 150 6.15 3.42 6.33
C THR A 150 6.28 4.66 5.46
N LEU A 151 7.05 5.66 5.89
CA LEU A 151 7.41 6.82 5.10
C LEU A 151 8.68 6.47 4.30
N ASP A 152 8.59 6.47 2.97
CA ASP A 152 9.73 6.14 2.09
C ASP A 152 10.93 7.06 2.37
N LEU A 153 10.69 8.38 2.38
CA LEU A 153 11.71 9.39 2.62
C LEU A 153 11.14 10.61 3.32
N VAL A 154 11.83 11.04 4.37
CA VAL A 154 11.66 12.37 5.00
C VAL A 154 12.97 13.11 4.89
N GLU A 155 12.93 14.34 4.38
CA GLU A 155 14.10 15.19 4.24
C GLU A 155 14.44 15.97 5.52
N THR A 156 15.66 16.51 5.58
CA THR A 156 16.15 17.43 6.64
C THR A 156 15.17 18.59 6.90
N SER A 157 14.54 19.08 5.84
CA SER A 157 13.52 20.14 5.85
C SER A 157 12.11 19.70 6.28
N ASP A 158 11.96 18.47 6.80
CA ASP A 158 10.68 17.85 7.19
C ASP A 158 9.67 17.71 6.03
N LEU A 159 10.19 17.67 4.79
CA LEU A 159 9.43 17.37 3.58
C LEU A 159 9.36 15.86 3.38
N ILE A 160 8.16 15.34 3.11
CA ILE A 160 7.95 13.92 2.82
C ILE A 160 7.97 13.70 1.31
N ARG A 161 8.68 12.67 0.86
CA ARG A 161 8.74 12.27 -0.56
C ARG A 161 8.32 10.82 -0.75
N ASP A 162 7.64 10.56 -1.85
CA ASP A 162 7.26 9.23 -2.30
C ASP A 162 7.60 9.08 -3.79
N LEU A 163 8.35 8.03 -4.13
CA LEU A 163 8.78 7.77 -5.49
C LEU A 163 7.77 6.88 -6.21
N LYS A 164 7.51 7.15 -7.50
CA LYS A 164 6.64 6.32 -8.33
C LYS A 164 7.19 6.16 -9.73
N THR A 165 7.22 4.93 -10.23
CA THR A 165 7.43 4.65 -11.66
C THR A 165 6.11 4.57 -12.38
N LYS A 166 5.96 5.23 -13.54
CA LYS A 166 4.73 5.20 -14.32
C LYS A 166 4.97 5.05 -15.81
N SER A 167 4.02 4.44 -16.53
CA SER A 167 4.03 4.41 -17.99
C SER A 167 3.56 5.71 -18.64
N ARG A 168 2.85 6.55 -17.89
CA ARG A 168 2.27 7.82 -18.36
C ARG A 168 2.57 8.94 -17.38
N ALA A 169 2.62 10.16 -17.91
CA ALA A 169 2.77 11.35 -17.08
C ALA A 169 1.62 11.42 -16.05
N PRO A 170 1.92 11.76 -14.79
CA PRO A 170 0.91 11.90 -13.75
C PRO A 170 0.01 13.11 -14.03
N ASN A 171 -1.24 13.01 -13.58
CA ASN A 171 -2.12 14.18 -13.48
C ASN A 171 -1.85 14.86 -12.12
N TRP A 172 -1.73 16.19 -12.07
CA TRP A 172 -1.56 16.95 -10.83
C TRP A 172 -2.63 16.60 -9.77
N MET A 173 -3.87 16.32 -10.20
CA MET A 173 -4.96 15.89 -9.32
C MET A 173 -4.71 14.56 -8.62
N GLU A 174 -3.93 13.67 -9.24
CA GLU A 174 -3.62 12.37 -8.66
C GLU A 174 -2.80 12.53 -7.37
N ALA A 175 -1.87 13.47 -7.37
CA ALA A 175 -1.02 13.71 -6.23
C ALA A 175 -1.80 14.32 -5.05
N ILE A 176 -2.68 15.28 -5.34
CA ILE A 176 -3.56 15.91 -4.33
C ILE A 176 -4.52 14.89 -3.72
N LYS A 177 -5.11 14.03 -4.55
CA LYS A 177 -6.06 12.98 -4.11
C LYS A 177 -5.36 11.72 -3.60
N SER A 178 -4.03 11.72 -3.46
CA SER A 178 -3.27 10.55 -3.07
C SER A 178 -3.63 10.11 -1.65
N PHE A 179 -4.32 8.97 -1.54
CA PHE A 179 -4.60 8.31 -0.26
C PHE A 179 -3.30 8.03 0.51
N GLN A 180 -2.23 7.63 -0.20
CA GLN A 180 -0.91 7.39 0.38
C GLN A 180 -0.31 8.69 0.94
N GLY A 181 -0.40 9.79 0.19
CA GLY A 181 0.09 11.10 0.64
C GLY A 181 -0.66 11.64 1.85
N LYS A 182 -1.98 11.41 1.96
CA LYS A 182 -2.75 11.72 3.19
C LYS A 182 -2.28 10.85 4.36
N SER A 183 -2.10 9.55 4.13
CA SER A 183 -1.63 8.62 5.16
C SER A 183 -0.23 8.97 5.69
N TYR A 184 0.68 9.41 4.82
CA TYR A 184 2.04 9.78 5.20
C TYR A 184 2.08 11.03 6.06
N ARG A 185 1.30 12.06 5.70
CA ARG A 185 1.19 13.29 6.50
C ARG A 185 0.57 13.03 7.87
N ALA A 186 -0.50 12.23 7.93
CA ALA A 186 -1.12 11.82 9.20
C ALA A 186 -0.14 10.98 10.06
N GLY A 187 0.55 10.03 9.47
CA GLY A 187 1.56 9.20 10.13
C GLY A 187 2.74 10.00 10.68
N TYR A 188 3.24 10.95 9.89
CA TYR A 188 4.29 11.88 10.29
C TYR A 188 3.89 12.67 11.54
N ARG A 189 2.69 13.25 11.55
CA ARG A 189 2.18 14.01 12.71
C ARG A 189 2.08 13.14 13.95
N SER A 190 1.55 11.94 13.81
CA SER A 190 1.42 10.99 14.92
C SER A 190 2.77 10.64 15.52
N LYS A 191 3.77 10.35 14.67
CA LYS A 191 5.09 9.91 15.10
C LYS A 191 5.94 11.03 15.68
N PHE A 192 6.05 12.16 14.97
CA PHE A 192 6.97 13.24 15.32
C PHE A 192 6.33 14.37 16.13
N LYS A 193 5.03 14.27 16.42
CA LYS A 193 4.25 15.26 17.19
C LYS A 193 4.34 16.68 16.63
N LYS A 194 4.54 16.81 15.31
CA LYS A 194 4.60 18.08 14.57
C LYS A 194 4.12 17.91 13.13
N ARG A 195 3.84 19.02 12.44
CA ARG A 195 3.40 19.00 11.03
C ARG A 195 4.61 18.85 10.10
N PRO A 196 4.50 18.05 9.01
CA PRO A 196 5.51 18.06 7.96
C PRO A 196 5.42 19.37 7.16
N LYS A 197 6.52 19.75 6.50
CA LYS A 197 6.54 20.89 5.55
C LYS A 197 5.56 20.68 4.40
N GLY A 198 5.37 19.42 4.01
CA GLY A 198 4.41 19.00 3.01
C GLY A 198 4.76 17.63 2.46
N PHE A 199 4.24 17.36 1.27
CA PHE A 199 4.42 16.10 0.56
C PHE A 199 4.70 16.35 -0.92
N ILE A 200 5.63 15.59 -1.49
CA ILE A 200 5.91 15.56 -2.93
C ILE A 200 5.85 14.12 -3.42
N LEU A 201 5.16 13.93 -4.55
CA LEU A 201 5.27 12.71 -5.34
C LEU A 201 6.26 12.94 -6.46
N ASP A 202 7.32 12.15 -6.46
CA ASP A 202 8.30 12.11 -7.53
C ASP A 202 7.95 10.98 -8.49
N TYR A 203 7.94 11.29 -9.79
CA TYR A 203 7.55 10.37 -10.84
C TYR A 203 8.69 10.18 -11.82
N ILE A 204 9.01 8.92 -12.11
CA ILE A 204 9.85 8.54 -13.24
C ILE A 204 8.95 7.91 -14.31
N VAL A 205 8.75 8.64 -15.40
CA VAL A 205 7.92 8.21 -16.52
C VAL A 205 8.74 7.37 -17.48
N ARG A 206 8.32 6.12 -17.64
CA ARG A 206 8.89 5.04 -18.45
C ARG A 206 8.71 5.29 -19.95
N LYS A 207 9.53 6.19 -20.49
CA LYS A 207 9.68 6.46 -21.94
C LYS A 207 11.04 5.92 -22.41
N LYS A 208 11.30 5.94 -23.74
CA LYS A 208 12.60 5.56 -24.32
C LYS A 208 13.77 6.29 -23.63
N VAL A 209 13.56 7.57 -23.33
CA VAL A 209 14.38 8.34 -22.39
C VAL A 209 13.47 8.70 -21.22
N PRO A 210 13.72 8.18 -20.01
CA PRO A 210 12.85 8.45 -18.87
C PRO A 210 12.74 9.93 -18.54
N VAL A 211 11.53 10.37 -18.19
CA VAL A 211 11.26 11.75 -17.80
C VAL A 211 10.95 11.79 -16.32
N VAL A 212 11.69 12.61 -15.58
CA VAL A 212 11.44 12.84 -14.15
C VAL A 212 10.56 14.06 -13.99
N SER A 213 9.54 13.96 -13.15
CA SER A 213 8.61 15.04 -12.83
C SER A 213 8.14 14.92 -11.38
N SER A 214 7.81 16.04 -10.74
CA SER A 214 7.30 16.05 -9.37
C SER A 214 5.93 16.73 -9.30
N SER A 215 5.09 16.35 -8.35
CA SER A 215 3.73 16.90 -8.18
C SER A 215 3.65 18.39 -7.78
N GLY A 216 4.78 19.02 -7.48
CA GLY A 216 4.83 20.25 -6.69
C GLY A 216 4.53 19.96 -5.21
N LEU A 217 4.74 20.98 -4.37
CA LEU A 217 4.56 20.89 -2.92
C LEU A 217 3.07 20.83 -2.57
N ILE A 218 2.65 19.70 -1.98
CA ILE A 218 1.32 19.56 -1.40
C ILE A 218 1.41 19.90 0.08
N LYS A 219 0.80 21.03 0.45
CA LYS A 219 0.78 21.50 1.84
C LYS A 219 0.01 20.52 2.73
N ASP A 220 0.45 20.45 3.98
CA ASP A 220 -0.22 19.66 5.01
C ASP A 220 -1.49 20.37 5.50
N LYS A 221 -2.63 19.70 5.40
CA LYS A 221 -3.96 20.24 5.75
C LYS A 221 -4.62 19.37 6.82
N GLU A 222 -5.33 19.99 7.74
CA GLU A 222 -6.02 19.24 8.82
C GLU A 222 -7.12 18.36 8.24
N GLU A 223 -7.84 18.90 7.26
CA GLU A 223 -8.97 18.28 6.59
C GLU A 223 -8.57 16.97 5.90
N ASP A 224 -7.37 16.93 5.29
CA ASP A 224 -6.82 15.73 4.67
C ASP A 224 -6.56 14.60 5.70
N THR A 225 -6.19 14.97 6.92
CA THR A 225 -5.96 14.02 8.01
C THR A 225 -7.28 13.48 8.54
N LEU A 226 -8.26 14.36 8.75
CA LEU A 226 -9.62 13.98 9.17
C LEU A 226 -10.29 13.08 8.13
N GLU A 227 -10.18 13.41 6.84
CA GLU A 227 -10.71 12.58 5.76
C GLU A 227 -10.06 11.20 5.75
N PHE A 228 -8.73 11.12 5.88
CA PHE A 228 -8.02 9.85 5.94
C PHE A 228 -8.48 9.00 7.14
N LEU A 229 -8.59 9.59 8.33
CA LEU A 229 -9.04 8.91 9.54
C LEU A 229 -10.48 8.41 9.40
N GLN A 230 -11.37 9.22 8.82
CA GLN A 230 -12.76 8.83 8.56
C GLN A 230 -12.85 7.66 7.58
N ILE A 231 -12.08 7.70 6.49
CA ILE A 231 -12.01 6.59 5.53
C ILE A 231 -11.49 5.33 6.21
N ALA A 232 -10.41 5.43 6.99
CA ALA A 232 -9.84 4.30 7.71
C ALA A 232 -10.83 3.70 8.73
N ARG A 233 -11.59 4.53 9.44
CA ARG A 233 -12.68 4.10 10.34
C ARG A 233 -13.76 3.34 9.58
N ASN A 234 -14.24 3.87 8.45
CA ASN A 234 -15.28 3.24 7.63
C ASN A 234 -14.82 1.90 7.05
N VAL A 235 -13.60 1.82 6.53
CA VAL A 235 -13.00 0.56 6.06
C VAL A 235 -12.92 -0.45 7.20
N THR A 236 -12.51 -0.02 8.39
CA THR A 236 -12.40 -0.90 9.55
C THR A 236 -13.76 -1.44 10.00
N MET A 237 -14.80 -0.61 9.99
CA MET A 237 -16.17 -1.04 10.26
C MET A 237 -16.65 -2.08 9.24
N GLY A 238 -16.36 -1.87 7.95
CA GLY A 238 -16.68 -2.82 6.89
C GLY A 238 -15.97 -4.16 7.08
N ILE A 239 -14.67 -4.13 7.40
CA ILE A 239 -13.89 -5.31 7.75
C ILE A 239 -14.53 -6.04 8.93
N ARG A 240 -14.80 -5.35 10.05
CA ARG A 240 -15.40 -5.94 11.26
C ARG A 240 -16.75 -6.61 11.00
N LYS A 241 -17.52 -6.11 10.04
CA LYS A 241 -18.81 -6.69 9.63
C LYS A 241 -18.68 -7.80 8.58
N GLY A 242 -17.47 -8.18 8.19
CA GLY A 242 -17.24 -9.17 7.14
C GLY A 242 -17.67 -8.71 5.76
N CYS A 243 -17.74 -7.40 5.50
CA CYS A 243 -18.20 -6.84 4.23
C CYS A 243 -17.11 -6.95 3.15
N PHE A 244 -17.04 -8.09 2.48
CA PHE A 244 -16.03 -8.37 1.46
C PHE A 244 -16.60 -8.57 0.05
N SER A 245 -17.67 -7.85 -0.28
CA SER A 245 -18.28 -7.92 -1.61
C SER A 245 -17.31 -7.48 -2.72
N PRO A 246 -17.36 -8.12 -3.89
CA PRO A 246 -16.54 -7.71 -5.02
C PRO A 246 -17.09 -6.42 -5.63
N ASN A 247 -16.19 -5.48 -5.96
CA ASN A 247 -16.54 -4.31 -6.74
C ASN A 247 -16.44 -4.67 -8.24
N ARG A 248 -17.53 -5.18 -8.83
CA ARG A 248 -17.55 -5.68 -10.22
C ARG A 248 -17.80 -4.59 -11.25
N GLU A 249 -18.77 -3.71 -10.98
CA GLU A 249 -19.26 -2.73 -11.96
C GLU A 249 -18.35 -1.51 -12.10
N MET A 250 -17.81 -0.99 -11.00
CA MET A 250 -17.09 0.30 -11.00
C MET A 250 -15.57 0.16 -10.99
N ASN A 251 -15.05 -1.07 -10.92
CA ASN A 251 -13.61 -1.31 -10.85
C ASN A 251 -13.08 -1.74 -12.22
N TYR A 252 -12.44 -0.81 -12.93
CA TYR A 252 -11.78 -1.08 -14.22
C TYR A 252 -10.73 -2.20 -14.17
N PHE A 253 -10.19 -2.53 -12.98
CA PHE A 253 -9.25 -3.64 -12.80
C PHE A 253 -9.93 -5.00 -12.60
N CYS A 254 -11.26 -5.05 -12.49
CA CYS A 254 -12.02 -6.27 -12.35
C CYS A 254 -12.17 -6.94 -13.74
N SER A 255 -11.09 -7.61 -14.18
CA SER A 255 -11.04 -8.34 -15.46
C SER A 255 -10.08 -9.54 -15.35
N PRO A 256 -10.19 -10.55 -16.24
CA PRO A 256 -9.29 -11.71 -16.22
C PRO A 256 -7.82 -11.33 -16.43
N ASN A 257 -7.56 -10.22 -17.11
CA ASN A 257 -6.20 -9.77 -17.45
C ASN A 257 -5.59 -8.84 -16.39
N SER A 258 -6.39 -8.32 -15.44
CA SER A 258 -5.94 -7.31 -14.47
C SER A 258 -6.09 -7.72 -13.02
N CYS A 259 -7.03 -8.61 -12.71
CA CYS A 259 -7.27 -9.11 -11.36
C CYS A 259 -6.79 -10.57 -11.25
N GLY A 260 -5.68 -10.83 -10.56
CA GLY A 260 -5.22 -12.21 -10.36
C GLY A 260 -6.09 -13.05 -9.40
N PHE A 261 -7.18 -12.48 -8.86
CA PHE A 261 -8.21 -13.22 -8.12
C PHE A 261 -9.50 -13.40 -8.94
N TRP A 262 -9.49 -13.07 -10.24
CA TRP A 262 -10.68 -13.06 -11.10
C TRP A 262 -11.44 -14.39 -11.08
N ASP A 263 -10.75 -15.50 -11.34
CA ASP A 263 -11.38 -16.81 -11.48
C ASP A 263 -12.02 -17.30 -10.17
N ILE A 264 -11.28 -17.20 -9.06
CA ILE A 264 -11.81 -17.60 -7.75
C ILE A 264 -12.96 -16.68 -7.30
N CYS A 265 -12.93 -15.40 -7.67
CA CYS A 265 -13.98 -14.45 -7.36
C CYS A 265 -15.27 -14.77 -8.14
N ASN A 266 -15.16 -15.13 -9.42
CA ASN A 266 -16.28 -15.53 -10.25
C ASN A 266 -16.91 -16.86 -9.82
N LYS A 267 -16.11 -17.77 -9.26
CA LYS A 267 -16.60 -18.99 -8.62
C LYS A 267 -17.28 -18.74 -7.26
N GLY A 268 -17.34 -17.49 -6.79
CA GLY A 268 -18.05 -17.12 -5.56
C GLY A 268 -17.25 -17.31 -4.27
N ALA A 269 -15.93 -17.52 -4.33
CA ALA A 269 -15.10 -17.82 -3.15
C ALA A 269 -15.07 -16.72 -2.07
N TRP A 270 -15.53 -15.52 -2.39
CA TRP A 270 -15.67 -14.38 -1.47
C TRP A 270 -16.89 -14.49 -0.55
N ARG A 271 -17.87 -15.34 -0.89
CA ARG A 271 -19.09 -15.56 -0.08
C ARG A 271 -18.79 -16.37 1.18
N ASP A 272 -17.77 -17.21 1.14
CA ASP A 272 -17.28 -17.95 2.29
C ASP A 272 -16.39 -17.03 3.15
N ILE A 273 -16.95 -16.53 4.24
CA ILE A 273 -16.28 -15.70 5.25
C ILE A 273 -15.79 -16.50 6.47
N SER A 274 -15.89 -17.83 6.45
CA SER A 274 -15.51 -18.69 7.59
C SER A 274 -14.06 -18.48 8.06
N PRO A 275 -13.06 -18.31 7.16
CA PRO A 275 -11.70 -17.95 7.56
C PRO A 275 -11.62 -16.65 8.38
N PHE A 276 -12.39 -15.63 8.02
CA PHE A 276 -12.43 -14.37 8.76
C PHE A 276 -13.03 -14.56 10.16
N ILE A 277 -14.12 -15.31 10.26
CA ILE A 277 -14.75 -15.63 11.55
C ILE A 277 -13.81 -16.46 12.45
N LYS A 278 -13.02 -17.38 11.90
CA LYS A 278 -12.04 -18.12 12.71
C LYS A 278 -10.96 -17.21 13.32
N VAL A 279 -10.57 -16.16 12.60
CA VAL A 279 -9.54 -15.20 13.05
C VAL A 279 -10.10 -14.22 14.09
N PHE A 280 -11.34 -13.77 13.95
CA PHE A 280 -11.89 -12.69 14.80
C PHE A 280 -13.13 -13.06 15.64
N GLY A 281 -13.74 -14.22 15.40
CA GLY A 281 -14.96 -14.70 16.05
C GLY A 281 -14.71 -15.63 17.24
N LYS A 282 -13.46 -15.86 17.66
CA LYS A 282 -13.17 -16.70 18.85
C LYS A 282 -13.60 -16.05 20.18
N ASN A 283 -13.89 -14.76 20.22
CA ASN A 283 -14.33 -14.08 21.46
C ASN A 283 -15.85 -13.96 21.62
N THR A 284 -16.65 -14.54 20.73
CA THR A 284 -18.13 -14.53 20.82
C THR A 284 -18.73 -15.89 21.13
N LEU A 285 -18.00 -17.00 20.96
CA LEU A 285 -18.52 -18.35 21.23
C LEU A 285 -18.25 -18.84 22.67
N GLU A 286 -17.24 -18.29 23.36
CA GLU A 286 -16.92 -18.71 24.74
C GLU A 286 -17.64 -17.91 25.83
N LYS A 287 -18.39 -16.86 25.46
CA LYS A 287 -19.14 -16.03 26.43
C LYS A 287 -20.61 -16.40 26.60
N GLU A 288 -21.16 -17.32 25.81
CA GLU A 288 -22.53 -17.82 25.98
C GLU A 288 -22.62 -19.13 26.80
N ASP A 289 -21.49 -19.80 27.08
CA ASP A 289 -21.46 -21.09 27.82
C ASP A 289 -21.04 -20.97 29.30
N LYS A 290 -20.91 -19.74 29.82
CA LYS A 290 -20.60 -19.51 31.24
C LYS A 290 -21.48 -18.42 31.83
N GLY A 291 -22.71 -18.79 32.16
CA GLY A 291 -23.59 -17.96 32.99
C GLY A 291 -25.05 -18.32 32.81
N GLU A 292 -25.52 -19.31 33.56
CA GLU A 292 -26.64 -19.15 34.49
C GLU A 292 -26.79 -20.47 35.26
N ASP A 293 -26.38 -20.41 36.53
CA ASP A 293 -26.87 -21.26 37.63
C ASP A 293 -28.37 -20.99 37.87
#